data_AF-A0A0G1BNH3-F1
#
_entry.id   AF-A0A0G1BNH3-F1
#
_cell.length_a   1.000
_cell.length_b   1.000
_cell.length_c   1.000
_cell.angle_alpha   90.00
_cell.angle_beta   90.00
_cell.angle_gamma   90.00
#
_symmetry.space_group_name_H-M   'P 1'
#
loop_
_entity.id
_entity.type
_entity.pdbx_description
1 polymer ?
#
loop_
_entity_poly.entity_id
_entity_poly.type
_entity_poly.pdbx_seq_one_letter_code
_entity_poly.pdbx_strand_id
1 'polypeptide(L)'
;MKEIVFDVETKKSFDEVGGRNNVSALGVSVVGAYFYETAKFQAYEEREIPQFEEAIENAELLIGFNTKSFDYQVLQPYFKNVNIALLPTLDIFEDVTTKLGHRLSLQSLAGATLGAKKSADGLQALQWFKEGRIDDIKKYCLKDVELTRDLYEYGKKHGHLLFESLYEKQKRAVAVNWQKMPELSLFNTIENAFKNRQRLFIEYVSRQASKGEDFKKKRKIDIYGINGKEISAYCHLRQGLRKFKMEGILAAEPINEFYKAPQDLQASLF
;
A
#
# COMPACT_ATOMS: atom_id res chain seq x y z
N MET A 1 -2.34 -0.40 -19.88
CA MET A 1 -2.58 -1.14 -18.62
C MET A 1 -3.94 -0.71 -18.13
N LYS A 2 -4.81 -1.66 -17.79
CA LYS A 2 -6.15 -1.37 -17.26
C LYS A 2 -6.12 -1.25 -15.73
N GLU A 3 -5.18 -0.44 -15.25
CA GLU A 3 -5.08 -0.03 -13.86
C GLU A 3 -6.09 1.11 -13.65
N ILE A 4 -6.87 1.06 -12.57
CA ILE A 4 -7.87 2.07 -12.25
C ILE A 4 -7.74 2.42 -10.77
N VAL A 5 -7.57 3.70 -10.48
CA VAL A 5 -7.59 4.22 -9.10
C VAL A 5 -8.97 4.79 -8.84
N PHE A 6 -9.57 4.51 -7.69
CA PHE A 6 -10.89 5.05 -7.38
C PHE A 6 -11.10 5.30 -5.89
N ASP A 7 -12.13 6.07 -5.59
CA ASP A 7 -12.59 6.44 -4.25
C ASP A 7 -14.11 6.66 -4.27
N VAL A 8 -14.78 6.45 -3.12
CA VAL A 8 -16.23 6.56 -2.98
C VAL A 8 -16.62 7.51 -1.85
N GLU A 9 -17.45 8.49 -2.20
CA GLU A 9 -18.15 9.32 -1.24
C GLU A 9 -19.57 8.79 -0.99
N THR A 10 -20.04 8.90 0.25
CA THR A 10 -21.34 8.37 0.65
C THR A 10 -22.41 9.44 0.81
N LYS A 11 -23.68 9.01 0.86
CA LYS A 11 -24.83 9.89 1.09
C LYS A 11 -25.14 10.09 2.57
N LYS A 12 -24.86 9.07 3.37
CA LYS A 12 -25.21 8.98 4.79
C LYS A 12 -23.95 8.77 5.62
N SER A 13 -24.01 9.23 6.86
CA SER A 13 -23.06 8.91 7.92
C SER A 13 -23.34 7.53 8.52
N PHE A 14 -22.38 7.01 9.29
CA PHE A 14 -22.58 5.79 10.06
C PHE A 14 -23.73 5.89 11.07
N ASP A 15 -23.93 7.06 11.68
CA ASP A 15 -24.99 7.27 12.66
C ASP A 15 -26.37 7.15 12.01
N GLU A 16 -26.51 7.63 10.78
CA GLU A 16 -27.76 7.56 9.99
C GLU A 16 -28.13 6.13 9.55
N VAL A 17 -27.16 5.21 9.53
CA VAL A 17 -27.38 3.80 9.16
C VAL A 17 -27.31 2.85 10.35
N GLY A 18 -27.23 3.36 11.58
CA GLY A 18 -27.20 2.52 12.79
C GLY A 18 -25.83 1.89 13.09
N GLY A 19 -24.75 2.49 12.59
CA GLY A 19 -23.37 2.16 12.93
C GLY A 19 -22.56 1.48 11.83
N ARG A 20 -21.30 1.17 12.15
CA ARG A 20 -20.29 0.67 11.19
C ARG A 20 -20.56 -0.72 10.62
N ASN A 21 -21.51 -1.46 11.17
CA ASN A 21 -21.88 -2.78 10.64
C ASN A 21 -22.78 -2.68 9.39
N ASN A 22 -23.28 -1.49 9.06
CA ASN A 22 -24.23 -1.26 7.97
C ASN A 22 -23.63 -0.44 6.82
N VAL A 23 -22.37 -0.71 6.46
CA VAL A 23 -21.62 0.05 5.44
C VAL A 23 -22.36 0.12 4.09
N SER A 24 -22.98 -0.99 3.67
CA SER A 24 -23.75 -1.04 2.42
C SER A 24 -24.99 -0.14 2.39
N ALA A 25 -25.49 0.29 3.55
CA ALA A 25 -26.66 1.18 3.65
C ALA A 25 -26.32 2.67 3.50
N LEU A 26 -25.01 3.01 3.47
CA LEU A 26 -24.54 4.40 3.37
C LEU A 26 -24.95 5.06 2.05
N GLY A 27 -25.00 4.27 0.97
CA GLY A 27 -25.32 4.70 -0.39
C GLY A 27 -24.23 5.59 -0.99
N VAL A 28 -24.08 5.54 -2.31
CA VAL A 28 -23.06 6.29 -3.05
C VAL A 28 -23.56 7.69 -3.39
N SER A 29 -22.80 8.73 -3.05
CA SER A 29 -23.05 10.08 -3.57
C SER A 29 -22.26 10.30 -4.86
N VAL A 30 -20.95 10.05 -4.83
CA VAL A 30 -20.03 10.16 -5.99
C VAL A 30 -18.98 9.05 -5.93
N VAL A 31 -18.63 8.50 -7.08
CA VAL A 31 -17.38 7.74 -7.29
C VAL A 31 -16.44 8.57 -8.13
N GLY A 32 -15.23 8.80 -7.63
CA GLY A 32 -14.14 9.35 -8.41
C GLY A 32 -13.27 8.23 -8.95
N ALA A 33 -12.78 8.35 -10.18
CA ALA A 33 -11.87 7.39 -10.77
C ALA A 33 -10.80 8.05 -11.64
N TYR A 34 -9.62 7.44 -11.68
CA TYR A 34 -8.55 7.73 -12.62
C TYR A 34 -8.23 6.47 -13.42
N PHE A 35 -8.31 6.59 -14.75
CA PHE A 35 -8.06 5.49 -15.68
C PHE A 35 -6.68 5.64 -16.31
N TYR A 36 -5.79 4.67 -16.09
CA TYR A 36 -4.44 4.71 -16.67
C TYR A 36 -4.42 4.58 -18.18
N GLU A 37 -5.39 3.87 -18.76
CA GLU A 37 -5.49 3.67 -20.21
C GLU A 37 -5.71 4.99 -20.97
N THR A 38 -6.48 5.90 -20.39
CA THR A 38 -6.83 7.19 -21.02
C THR A 38 -6.16 8.39 -20.35
N ALA A 39 -5.50 8.18 -19.20
CA ALA A 39 -4.93 9.22 -18.33
C ALA A 39 -5.97 10.28 -17.91
N LYS A 40 -7.22 9.86 -17.66
CA LYS A 40 -8.33 10.76 -17.33
C LYS A 40 -8.89 10.51 -15.95
N PHE A 41 -9.27 11.60 -15.30
CA PHE A 41 -10.15 11.60 -14.14
C PHE A 41 -11.60 11.66 -14.59
N GLN A 42 -12.47 10.88 -13.97
CA GLN A 42 -13.92 10.89 -14.19
C GLN A 42 -14.63 10.74 -12.86
N ALA A 43 -15.77 11.42 -12.70
CA ALA A 43 -16.62 11.29 -11.53
C ALA A 43 -18.00 10.80 -11.97
N TYR A 44 -18.56 9.86 -11.23
CA TYR A 44 -19.85 9.23 -11.47
C TYR A 44 -20.77 9.54 -10.30
N GLU A 45 -21.91 10.16 -10.56
CA GLU A 45 -23.00 10.22 -9.58
C GLU A 45 -23.65 8.85 -9.43
N GLU A 46 -24.47 8.69 -8.39
CA GLU A 46 -25.18 7.42 -8.12
C GLU A 46 -25.90 6.81 -9.34
N ARG A 47 -26.54 7.65 -10.16
CA ARG A 47 -27.26 7.19 -11.37
C ARG A 47 -26.33 6.69 -12.47
N GLU A 48 -25.05 7.03 -12.40
CA GLU A 48 -24.00 6.71 -13.37
C GLU A 48 -23.16 5.51 -12.92
N ILE A 49 -23.43 4.93 -11.74
CA ILE A 49 -22.71 3.76 -11.23
C ILE A 49 -22.75 2.54 -12.16
N PRO A 50 -23.84 2.26 -12.91
CA PRO A 50 -23.79 1.21 -13.94
C PRO A 50 -22.71 1.43 -15.01
N GLN A 51 -22.39 2.70 -15.33
CA GLN A 51 -21.32 3.04 -16.28
C GLN A 51 -19.94 2.83 -15.66
N PHE A 52 -19.81 3.12 -14.36
CA PHE A 52 -18.58 2.79 -13.61
C PHE A 52 -18.36 1.28 -13.53
N GLU A 53 -19.41 0.49 -13.27
CA GLU A 53 -19.35 -0.98 -13.26
C GLU A 53 -18.83 -1.53 -14.59
N GLU A 54 -19.38 -1.06 -15.72
CA GLU A 54 -18.91 -1.44 -17.06
C GLU A 54 -17.43 -1.06 -17.28
N ALA A 55 -17.02 0.12 -16.81
CA ALA A 55 -15.66 0.61 -16.97
C ALA A 55 -14.61 -0.21 -16.19
N ILE A 56 -14.98 -0.84 -15.07
CA ILE A 56 -14.07 -1.62 -14.22
C ILE A 56 -14.15 -3.13 -14.45
N GLU A 57 -15.13 -3.64 -15.18
CA GLU A 57 -15.37 -5.08 -15.37
C GLU A 57 -14.11 -5.84 -15.84
N ASN A 58 -13.31 -5.20 -16.68
CA ASN A 58 -12.08 -5.75 -17.25
C ASN A 58 -10.81 -5.12 -16.68
N ALA A 59 -10.87 -4.56 -15.47
CA ALA A 59 -9.71 -3.98 -14.81
C ALA A 59 -8.65 -5.04 -14.51
N GLU A 60 -7.40 -4.76 -14.87
CA GLU A 60 -6.25 -5.62 -14.52
C GLU A 60 -5.86 -5.43 -13.05
N LEU A 61 -6.14 -4.24 -12.50
CA LEU A 61 -5.90 -3.90 -11.10
C LEU A 61 -6.77 -2.70 -10.70
N LEU A 62 -7.55 -2.86 -9.63
CA LEU A 62 -8.15 -1.75 -8.91
C LEU A 62 -7.21 -1.28 -7.80
N ILE A 63 -7.05 0.03 -7.67
CA ILE A 63 -6.26 0.67 -6.64
C ILE A 63 -7.16 1.61 -5.84
N GLY A 64 -7.12 1.48 -4.52
CA GLY A 64 -7.90 2.34 -3.62
C GLY A 64 -7.26 2.47 -2.25
N PHE A 65 -7.91 3.23 -1.38
CA PHE A 65 -7.49 3.41 0.00
C PHE A 65 -8.61 2.99 0.96
N ASN A 66 -8.43 1.86 1.65
CA ASN A 66 -9.45 1.23 2.51
C ASN A 66 -10.65 0.67 1.73
N THR A 67 -10.42 0.37 0.45
CA THR A 67 -11.44 -0.02 -0.53
C THR A 67 -12.12 -1.36 -0.23
N LYS A 68 -11.35 -2.36 0.22
CA LYS A 68 -11.90 -3.70 0.49
C LYS A 68 -12.84 -3.69 1.69
N SER A 69 -12.51 -2.91 2.72
CA SER A 69 -13.28 -2.82 3.96
C SER A 69 -14.36 -1.74 3.95
N PHE A 70 -14.40 -0.88 2.94
CA PHE A 70 -15.36 0.22 2.86
C PHE A 70 -16.03 0.31 1.49
N ASP A 71 -15.34 0.86 0.49
CA ASP A 71 -15.89 1.21 -0.83
C ASP A 71 -16.60 0.03 -1.50
N TYR A 72 -16.02 -1.17 -1.44
CA TYR A 72 -16.61 -2.38 -2.02
C TYR A 72 -17.97 -2.69 -1.40
N GLN A 73 -18.12 -2.53 -0.09
CA GLN A 73 -19.40 -2.76 0.59
C GLN A 73 -20.44 -1.70 0.23
N VAL A 74 -20.01 -0.45 0.00
CA VAL A 74 -20.88 0.64 -0.44
C VAL A 74 -21.35 0.43 -1.89
N LEU A 75 -20.46 -0.06 -2.77
CA LEU A 75 -20.74 -0.25 -4.20
C LEU A 75 -21.51 -1.54 -4.51
N GLN A 76 -21.30 -2.61 -3.74
CA GLN A 76 -21.88 -3.93 -4.01
C GLN A 76 -23.40 -3.94 -4.26
N PRO A 77 -24.24 -3.14 -3.57
CA PRO A 77 -25.68 -3.07 -3.85
C PRO A 77 -26.05 -2.51 -5.23
N TYR A 78 -25.14 -1.77 -5.88
CA TYR A 78 -25.36 -1.13 -7.17
C TYR A 78 -24.95 -2.03 -8.34
N PHE A 79 -24.02 -2.96 -8.11
CA PHE A 79 -23.45 -3.81 -9.15
C PHE A 79 -24.32 -5.02 -9.44
N LYS A 80 -24.50 -5.32 -10.72
CA LYS A 80 -25.35 -6.42 -11.22
C LYS A 80 -24.55 -7.55 -11.84
N ASN A 81 -23.42 -7.24 -12.46
CA ASN A 81 -22.63 -8.13 -13.29
C ASN A 81 -21.26 -8.40 -12.66
N VAL A 82 -20.70 -7.41 -11.96
CA VAL A 82 -19.36 -7.47 -11.38
C VAL A 82 -19.44 -7.84 -9.89
N ASN A 83 -18.79 -8.94 -9.53
CA ASN A 83 -18.43 -9.18 -8.13
C ASN A 83 -17.10 -8.47 -7.85
N ILE A 84 -17.17 -7.24 -7.36
CA ILE A 84 -16.00 -6.35 -7.19
C ILE A 84 -14.94 -6.97 -6.25
N ALA A 85 -15.34 -7.81 -5.30
CA ALA A 85 -14.45 -8.50 -4.38
C ALA A 85 -13.54 -9.54 -5.07
N LEU A 86 -13.88 -9.98 -6.28
CA LEU A 86 -13.07 -10.92 -7.08
C LEU A 86 -12.06 -10.21 -7.99
N LEU A 87 -12.15 -8.89 -8.15
CA LEU A 87 -11.22 -8.15 -8.99
C LEU A 87 -9.85 -8.04 -8.32
N PRO A 88 -8.74 -8.16 -9.09
CA PRO A 88 -7.40 -7.90 -8.56
C PRO A 88 -7.35 -6.50 -7.94
N THR A 89 -6.97 -6.41 -6.66
CA THR A 89 -7.08 -5.18 -5.89
C THR A 89 -5.81 -4.91 -5.08
N LEU A 90 -5.26 -3.72 -5.26
CA LEU A 90 -4.31 -3.12 -4.34
C LEU A 90 -5.04 -2.14 -3.42
N ASP A 91 -5.21 -2.53 -2.16
CA ASP A 91 -5.67 -1.64 -1.11
C ASP A 91 -4.46 -1.08 -0.34
N ILE A 92 -4.13 0.20 -0.57
CA ILE A 92 -2.96 0.84 0.03
C ILE A 92 -3.08 0.86 1.56
N PHE A 93 -4.30 1.05 2.09
CA PHE A 93 -4.53 1.09 3.52
C PHE A 93 -4.27 -0.28 4.17
N GLU A 94 -4.79 -1.35 3.57
CA GLU A 94 -4.59 -2.72 4.05
C GLU A 94 -3.09 -3.08 4.04
N ASP A 95 -2.40 -2.79 2.92
CA ASP A 95 -0.98 -3.13 2.73
C ASP A 95 -0.09 -2.43 3.76
N VAL A 96 -0.30 -1.12 3.96
CA VAL A 96 0.45 -0.33 4.93
C VAL A 96 0.07 -0.74 6.36
N THR A 97 -1.21 -0.85 6.68
CA THR A 97 -1.67 -1.17 8.05
C THR A 97 -1.13 -2.52 8.52
N THR A 98 -1.12 -3.52 7.64
CA THR A 98 -0.60 -4.86 7.95
C THR A 98 0.88 -4.84 8.30
N LYS A 99 1.67 -4.03 7.59
CA LYS A 99 3.11 -3.85 7.85
C LYS A 99 3.40 -2.99 9.08
N LEU A 100 2.53 -2.02 9.39
CA LEU A 100 2.73 -1.09 10.50
C LEU A 100 2.13 -1.55 11.83
N GLY A 101 1.14 -2.43 11.80
CA GLY A 101 0.34 -2.81 12.97
C GLY A 101 -0.58 -1.69 13.50
N HIS A 102 -0.71 -0.58 12.77
CA HIS A 102 -1.61 0.53 13.10
C HIS A 102 -2.05 1.25 11.84
N ARG A 103 -3.18 1.95 11.94
CA ARG A 103 -3.85 2.64 10.83
C ARG A 103 -3.22 4.02 10.59
N LEU A 104 -3.14 4.41 9.32
CA LEU A 104 -2.82 5.77 8.87
C LEU A 104 -3.95 6.26 7.96
N SER A 105 -4.23 7.56 7.97
CA SER A 105 -5.17 8.16 7.01
C SER A 105 -4.48 8.43 5.68
N LEU A 106 -5.26 8.57 4.61
CA LEU A 106 -4.77 8.96 3.29
C LEU A 106 -3.97 10.26 3.38
N GLN A 107 -4.51 11.26 4.07
CA GLN A 107 -3.90 12.58 4.20
C GLN A 107 -2.59 12.54 5.00
N SER A 108 -2.47 11.72 6.05
CA SER A 108 -1.21 11.63 6.81
C SER A 108 -0.11 10.94 6.00
N LEU A 109 -0.48 9.89 5.24
CA LEU A 109 0.44 9.16 4.37
C LEU A 109 0.87 10.00 3.16
N ALA A 110 -0.08 10.66 2.50
CA ALA A 110 0.16 11.57 1.38
C ALA A 110 0.95 12.82 1.82
N GLY A 111 0.65 13.39 2.99
CA GLY A 111 1.41 14.52 3.53
C GLY A 111 2.87 14.16 3.79
N ALA A 112 3.12 13.02 4.40
CA ALA A 112 4.49 12.58 4.70
C ALA A 112 5.28 12.18 3.44
N THR A 113 4.63 11.50 2.48
CA THR A 113 5.24 10.98 1.25
C THR A 113 5.39 12.04 0.16
N LEU A 114 4.31 12.75 -0.15
CA LEU A 114 4.19 13.66 -1.30
C LEU A 114 4.32 15.13 -0.91
N GLY A 115 4.31 15.46 0.39
CA GLY A 115 4.26 16.84 0.85
C GLY A 115 2.89 17.51 0.65
N ALA A 116 1.83 16.70 0.46
CA ALA A 116 0.47 17.20 0.30
C ALA A 116 0.01 17.97 1.55
N LYS A 117 -0.69 19.09 1.34
CA LYS A 117 -1.31 19.85 2.43
C LYS A 117 -2.62 19.18 2.84
N LYS A 118 -3.06 19.40 4.09
CA LYS A 118 -4.38 18.94 4.56
C LYS A 118 -5.48 19.47 3.62
N SER A 119 -6.30 18.56 3.09
CA SER A 119 -7.55 18.86 2.40
C SER A 119 -8.72 18.84 3.40
N ALA A 120 -9.93 19.13 2.90
CA ALA A 120 -11.17 19.04 3.67
C ALA A 120 -11.38 17.64 4.29
N ASP A 121 -12.26 17.55 5.28
CA ASP A 121 -12.59 16.31 5.99
C ASP A 121 -13.76 15.59 5.28
N GLY A 122 -13.80 14.25 5.29
CA GLY A 122 -14.93 13.47 4.73
C GLY A 122 -16.28 13.80 5.38
N LEU A 123 -16.29 14.33 6.61
CA LEU A 123 -17.51 14.88 7.22
C LEU A 123 -18.11 16.06 6.42
N GLN A 124 -17.28 16.79 5.68
CA GLN A 124 -17.72 17.90 4.83
C GLN A 124 -18.48 17.41 3.59
N ALA A 125 -18.11 16.26 3.01
CA ALA A 125 -18.77 15.69 1.85
C ALA A 125 -20.23 15.30 2.15
N LEU A 126 -20.48 14.74 3.34
CA LEU A 126 -21.83 14.45 3.83
C LEU A 126 -22.69 15.71 3.96
N GLN A 127 -22.10 16.80 4.44
CA GLN A 127 -22.80 18.08 4.54
C GLN A 127 -23.12 18.66 3.15
N TRP A 128 -22.17 18.61 2.21
CA TRP A 128 -22.40 19.04 0.84
C TRP A 128 -23.50 18.23 0.16
N PHE A 129 -23.61 16.93 0.45
CA PHE A 129 -24.68 16.11 -0.10
C PHE A 129 -26.06 16.59 0.39
N LYS A 130 -26.19 16.92 1.68
CA LYS A 130 -27.41 17.50 2.26
C LYS A 130 -27.76 18.87 1.66
N GLU A 131 -26.74 19.64 1.27
CA GLU A 131 -26.87 20.94 0.62
C GLU A 131 -27.07 20.87 -0.90
N GLY A 132 -27.03 19.66 -1.51
CA GLY A 132 -27.11 19.48 -2.96
C GLY A 132 -25.87 19.95 -3.73
N ARG A 133 -24.74 20.16 -3.05
CA ARG A 133 -23.47 20.66 -3.61
C ARG A 133 -22.63 19.53 -4.22
N ILE A 134 -23.19 18.83 -5.18
CA ILE A 134 -22.57 17.63 -5.80
C ILE A 134 -21.22 17.95 -6.45
N ASP A 135 -21.06 19.12 -7.08
CA ASP A 135 -19.79 19.50 -7.71
C ASP A 135 -18.63 19.64 -6.72
N ASP A 136 -18.91 20.02 -5.47
CA ASP A 136 -17.89 20.09 -4.42
C ASP A 136 -17.48 18.69 -3.95
N ILE A 137 -18.43 17.76 -3.87
CA ILE A 137 -18.17 16.34 -3.60
C ILE A 137 -17.31 15.74 -4.73
N LYS A 138 -17.66 16.00 -6.00
CA LYS A 138 -16.88 15.53 -7.15
C LYS A 138 -15.43 16.02 -7.10
N LYS A 139 -15.21 17.31 -6.83
CA LYS A 139 -13.85 17.88 -6.69
C LYS A 139 -13.08 17.24 -5.55
N TYR A 140 -13.73 17.02 -4.42
CA TYR A 140 -13.12 16.40 -3.25
C TYR A 140 -12.73 14.94 -3.52
N CYS A 141 -13.67 14.13 -4.00
CA CYS A 141 -13.43 12.73 -4.33
C CYS A 141 -12.33 12.57 -5.39
N LEU A 142 -12.35 13.38 -6.46
CA LEU A 142 -11.27 13.35 -7.45
C LEU A 142 -9.91 13.76 -6.88
N LYS A 143 -9.87 14.59 -5.83
CA LYS A 143 -8.63 14.92 -5.13
C LYS A 143 -8.11 13.73 -4.33
N ASP A 144 -8.97 12.98 -3.66
CA ASP A 144 -8.56 11.78 -2.92
C ASP A 144 -8.12 10.66 -3.88
N VAL A 145 -8.74 10.54 -5.06
CA VAL A 145 -8.24 9.69 -6.17
C VAL A 145 -6.86 10.12 -6.64
N GLU A 146 -6.64 11.43 -6.84
CA GLU A 146 -5.33 11.97 -7.24
C GLU A 146 -4.24 11.63 -6.21
N LEU A 147 -4.52 11.83 -4.92
CA LEU A 147 -3.59 11.48 -3.84
C LEU A 147 -3.31 9.97 -3.78
N THR A 148 -4.34 9.15 -3.96
CA THR A 148 -4.20 7.68 -3.98
C THR A 148 -3.36 7.23 -5.17
N ARG A 149 -3.59 7.79 -6.36
CA ARG A 149 -2.79 7.53 -7.57
C ARG A 149 -1.34 7.94 -7.34
N ASP A 150 -1.09 9.12 -6.81
CA ASP A 150 0.26 9.65 -6.61
C ASP A 150 1.03 8.85 -5.55
N LEU A 151 0.35 8.36 -4.51
CA LEU A 151 0.92 7.41 -3.57
C LEU A 151 1.27 6.09 -4.25
N TYR A 152 0.35 5.54 -5.05
CA TYR A 152 0.60 4.32 -5.83
C TYR A 152 1.82 4.44 -6.72
N GLU A 153 1.90 5.51 -7.52
CA GLU A 153 3.04 5.80 -8.40
C GLU A 153 4.35 5.96 -7.62
N TYR A 154 4.31 6.71 -6.51
CA TYR A 154 5.48 6.88 -5.65
C TYR A 154 5.95 5.53 -5.11
N GLY A 155 5.05 4.73 -4.52
CA GLY A 155 5.39 3.44 -3.96
C GLY A 155 5.90 2.45 -5.01
N LYS A 156 5.27 2.41 -6.19
CA LYS A 156 5.70 1.59 -7.34
C LYS A 156 7.10 1.97 -7.80
N LYS A 157 7.45 3.26 -7.83
CA LYS A 157 8.76 3.75 -8.26
C LYS A 157 9.84 3.61 -7.18
N HIS A 158 9.52 3.96 -5.94
CA HIS A 158 10.50 4.11 -4.86
C HIS A 158 10.58 2.87 -3.94
N GLY A 159 9.60 1.96 -4.01
CA GLY A 159 9.53 0.75 -3.18
C GLY A 159 9.18 1.01 -1.72
N HIS A 160 8.74 2.23 -1.39
CA HIS A 160 8.34 2.60 -0.05
C HIS A 160 7.39 3.79 -0.06
N LEU A 161 6.64 3.97 1.03
CA LEU A 161 5.95 5.21 1.37
C LEU A 161 6.53 5.78 2.65
N LEU A 162 6.28 7.07 2.91
CA LEU A 162 6.72 7.75 4.12
C LEU A 162 5.53 8.04 5.03
N PHE A 163 5.78 8.01 6.34
CA PHE A 163 4.80 8.39 7.37
C PHE A 163 5.53 9.08 8.53
N GLU A 164 4.81 9.89 9.30
CA GLU A 164 5.34 10.49 10.51
C GLU A 164 5.13 9.58 11.72
N SER A 165 6.19 9.33 12.48
CA SER A 165 6.06 8.58 13.73
C SER A 165 5.34 9.40 14.80
N LEU A 166 4.29 8.82 15.39
CA LEU A 166 3.54 9.43 16.49
C LEU A 166 4.39 9.75 17.73
N TYR A 167 5.48 8.99 17.94
CA TYR A 167 6.34 9.14 19.11
C TYR A 167 7.43 10.20 18.92
N GLU A 168 8.09 10.21 17.76
CA GLU A 168 9.33 10.98 17.56
C GLU A 168 9.16 12.17 16.60
N LYS A 169 7.98 12.33 15.96
CA LYS A 169 7.73 13.31 14.87
C LYS A 169 8.76 13.26 13.74
N GLN A 170 9.39 12.09 13.55
CA GLN A 170 10.33 11.86 12.47
C GLN A 170 9.66 11.11 11.32
N LYS A 171 10.05 11.45 10.09
CA LYS A 171 9.67 10.68 8.91
C LYS A 171 10.31 9.31 8.95
N ARG A 172 9.49 8.29 8.72
CA ARG A 172 9.89 6.88 8.64
C ARG A 172 9.35 6.30 7.35
N ALA A 173 9.96 5.20 6.88
CA ALA A 173 9.51 4.50 5.69
C ALA A 173 8.75 3.20 6.03
N VAL A 174 7.77 2.89 5.20
CA VAL A 174 7.15 1.57 5.09
C VAL A 174 7.45 1.03 3.70
N ALA A 175 8.05 -0.16 3.64
CA ALA A 175 8.35 -0.80 2.38
C ALA A 175 7.05 -1.24 1.68
N VAL A 176 6.99 -1.04 0.36
CA VAL A 176 5.90 -1.52 -0.47
C VAL A 176 6.47 -2.21 -1.69
N ASN A 177 5.88 -3.34 -2.08
CA ASN A 177 6.33 -4.11 -3.23
C ASN A 177 5.18 -4.23 -4.24
N TRP A 178 4.95 -3.14 -4.97
CA TRP A 178 3.90 -3.06 -5.99
C TRP A 178 4.45 -3.25 -7.42
N GLN A 179 5.74 -3.59 -7.52
CA GLN A 179 6.33 -4.09 -8.76
C GLN A 179 6.16 -5.61 -8.83
N LYS A 180 6.10 -6.15 -10.05
CA LYS A 180 5.69 -7.52 -10.38
C LYS A 180 6.64 -8.63 -9.87
N MET A 181 6.80 -8.79 -8.56
CA MET A 181 7.40 -9.99 -7.98
C MET A 181 6.43 -10.64 -6.97
N PRO A 182 6.07 -11.92 -7.14
CA PRO A 182 5.31 -12.65 -6.13
C PRO A 182 6.14 -12.79 -4.85
N GLU A 183 5.57 -12.46 -3.69
CA GLU A 183 6.26 -12.55 -2.39
C GLU A 183 6.84 -13.95 -2.12
N LEU A 184 6.16 -15.02 -2.56
CA LEU A 184 6.64 -16.40 -2.44
C LEU A 184 8.01 -16.60 -3.14
N SER A 185 8.24 -15.94 -4.27
CA SER A 185 9.50 -16.05 -5.00
C SER A 185 10.65 -15.44 -4.19
N LEU A 186 10.41 -14.33 -3.50
CA LEU A 186 11.41 -13.66 -2.69
C LEU A 186 11.78 -14.50 -1.47
N PHE A 187 10.78 -15.00 -0.75
CA PHE A 187 11.01 -15.85 0.43
C PHE A 187 11.82 -17.10 0.06
N ASN A 188 11.42 -17.81 -1.00
CA ASN A 188 12.13 -19.01 -1.46
C ASN A 188 13.59 -18.69 -1.88
N THR A 189 13.82 -17.56 -2.54
CA THR A 189 15.17 -17.13 -2.92
C THR A 189 16.06 -16.92 -1.69
N ILE A 190 15.55 -16.23 -0.68
CA ILE A 190 16.25 -15.98 0.58
C ILE A 190 16.52 -17.28 1.34
N GLU A 191 15.50 -18.15 1.43
CA GLU A 191 15.61 -19.43 2.14
C GLU A 191 16.63 -20.36 1.46
N ASN A 192 16.60 -20.45 0.13
CA ASN A 192 17.57 -21.23 -0.64
C ASN A 192 18.99 -20.69 -0.49
N ALA A 193 19.18 -19.38 -0.55
CA ALA A 193 20.49 -18.78 -0.34
C ALA A 193 21.01 -19.05 1.08
N PHE A 194 20.14 -18.97 2.09
CA PHE A 194 20.49 -19.33 3.46
C PHE A 194 20.92 -20.81 3.57
N LYS A 195 20.12 -21.75 3.05
CA LYS A 195 20.42 -23.19 3.06
C LYS A 195 21.75 -23.52 2.41
N ASN A 196 22.05 -22.89 1.28
CA ASN A 196 23.27 -23.13 0.51
C ASN A 196 24.47 -22.28 0.96
N ARG A 197 24.32 -21.43 1.99
CA ARG A 197 25.33 -20.44 2.40
C ARG A 197 25.83 -19.59 1.23
N GLN A 198 24.88 -19.24 0.36
CA GLN A 198 25.11 -18.41 -0.80
C GLN A 198 24.89 -16.96 -0.41
N ARG A 199 25.82 -16.10 -0.80
CA ARG A 199 25.75 -14.67 -0.58
C ARG A 199 24.66 -14.04 -1.44
N LEU A 200 24.02 -13.00 -0.93
CA LEU A 200 22.98 -12.24 -1.62
C LEU A 200 23.36 -10.77 -1.75
N PHE A 201 22.90 -10.14 -2.83
CA PHE A 201 22.49 -8.74 -2.76
C PHE A 201 21.00 -8.66 -2.41
N ILE A 202 20.63 -7.73 -1.54
CA ILE A 202 19.23 -7.39 -1.29
C ILE A 202 18.98 -5.92 -1.56
N GLU A 203 17.80 -5.59 -2.07
CA GLU A 203 17.25 -4.24 -2.01
C GLU A 203 16.44 -4.11 -0.73
N TYR A 204 16.87 -3.23 0.17
CA TYR A 204 16.30 -3.12 1.51
C TYR A 204 15.85 -1.69 1.82
N VAL A 205 14.60 -1.56 2.26
CA VAL A 205 14.04 -0.30 2.79
C VAL A 205 14.22 -0.29 4.30
N SER A 206 15.12 0.55 4.78
CA SER A 206 15.26 0.80 6.22
C SER A 206 14.13 1.69 6.73
N ARG A 207 13.64 1.42 7.95
CA ARG A 207 12.62 2.24 8.62
C ARG A 207 13.04 3.71 8.81
N GLN A 208 14.34 3.91 9.04
CA GLN A 208 14.98 5.19 9.32
C GLN A 208 16.12 5.40 8.32
N ALA A 209 16.38 6.65 7.96
CA ALA A 209 17.53 7.05 7.15
C ALA A 209 18.29 8.18 7.84
N SER A 210 19.62 8.17 7.72
CA SER A 210 20.45 9.31 8.12
C SER A 210 20.21 10.50 7.19
N LYS A 211 20.51 11.71 7.65
CA LYS A 211 20.28 12.93 6.85
C LYS A 211 21.00 12.84 5.50
N GLY A 212 20.24 12.92 4.42
CA GLY A 212 20.76 12.83 3.03
C GLY A 212 20.92 11.40 2.49
N GLU A 213 20.62 10.36 3.26
CA GLU A 213 20.56 8.98 2.75
C GLU A 213 19.15 8.63 2.26
N ASP A 214 19.06 7.83 1.20
CA ASP A 214 17.80 7.19 0.76
C ASP A 214 17.35 6.14 1.79
N PHE A 215 16.05 5.88 1.91
CA PHE A 215 15.52 4.76 2.70
C PHE A 215 15.77 3.41 2.02
N LYS A 216 15.73 3.35 0.69
CA LYS A 216 16.00 2.14 -0.11
C LYS A 216 17.49 2.02 -0.40
N LYS A 217 18.07 0.86 -0.10
CA LYS A 217 19.52 0.64 -0.22
C LYS A 217 19.84 -0.76 -0.70
N LYS A 218 20.85 -0.90 -1.57
CA LYS A 218 21.42 -2.22 -1.91
C LYS A 218 22.38 -2.68 -0.81
N ARG A 219 22.31 -3.96 -0.42
CA ARG A 219 23.14 -4.56 0.64
C ARG A 219 23.66 -5.92 0.21
N LYS A 220 24.98 -6.12 0.34
CA LYS A 220 25.61 -7.45 0.22
C LYS A 220 25.58 -8.12 1.59
N ILE A 221 24.95 -9.29 1.69
CA ILE A 221 24.69 -9.95 2.98
C ILE A 221 25.00 -11.45 2.96
N ASP A 222 25.43 -11.95 4.12
CA ASP A 222 25.62 -13.37 4.42
C ASP A 222 24.64 -13.77 5.52
N ILE A 223 23.66 -14.63 5.22
CA ILE A 223 22.59 -15.00 6.16
C ILE A 223 23.07 -16.08 7.16
N TYR A 224 22.92 -15.80 8.45
CA TYR A 224 23.27 -16.75 9.52
C TYR A 224 22.06 -17.32 10.25
N GLY A 225 20.90 -16.66 10.15
CA GLY A 225 19.66 -17.20 10.69
C GLY A 225 18.43 -16.52 10.13
N ILE A 226 17.34 -17.26 10.05
CA ILE A 226 16.00 -16.77 9.71
C ILE A 226 15.09 -17.14 10.88
N ASN A 227 14.44 -16.15 11.48
CA ASN A 227 13.60 -16.33 12.65
C ASN A 227 12.28 -15.59 12.45
N GLY A 228 11.25 -16.32 12.02
CA GLY A 228 9.97 -15.74 11.60
C GLY A 228 10.15 -14.70 10.50
N LYS A 229 9.83 -13.43 10.79
CA LYS A 229 9.94 -12.29 9.85
C LYS A 229 11.28 -11.54 9.93
N GLU A 230 12.28 -12.07 10.63
CA GLU A 230 13.60 -11.44 10.75
C GLU A 230 14.71 -12.35 10.19
N ILE A 231 15.71 -11.72 9.57
CA ILE A 231 16.93 -12.35 9.09
C ILE A 231 18.12 -11.75 9.86
N SER A 232 18.95 -12.61 10.45
CA SER A 232 20.24 -12.22 11.00
C SER A 232 21.32 -12.48 9.97
N ALA A 233 21.99 -11.43 9.51
CA ALA A 233 22.97 -11.52 8.43
C ALA A 233 24.17 -10.59 8.66
N TYR A 234 25.35 -10.99 8.21
CA TYR A 234 26.51 -10.09 8.16
C TYR A 234 26.35 -9.14 6.98
N CYS A 235 26.38 -7.84 7.27
CA CYS A 235 26.26 -6.79 6.29
C CYS A 235 27.66 -6.30 5.90
N HIS A 236 28.07 -6.57 4.67
CA HIS A 236 29.42 -6.23 4.19
C HIS A 236 29.69 -4.72 4.20
N LEU A 237 28.67 -3.90 3.93
CA LEU A 237 28.80 -2.45 4.00
C LEU A 237 29.01 -1.93 5.43
N ARG A 238 28.38 -2.56 6.43
CA ARG A 238 28.47 -2.15 7.84
C ARG A 238 29.50 -2.94 8.63
N GLN A 239 30.16 -3.89 7.98
CA GLN A 239 31.17 -4.78 8.54
C GLN A 239 30.74 -5.43 9.86
N GLY A 240 29.53 -5.99 9.90
CA GLY A 240 29.02 -6.63 11.11
C GLY A 240 27.65 -7.30 10.95
N LEU A 241 27.30 -8.13 11.94
CA LEU A 241 25.98 -8.76 12.04
C LEU A 241 24.89 -7.72 12.26
N ARG A 242 23.80 -7.85 11.50
CA ARG A 242 22.63 -6.99 11.56
C ARG A 242 21.36 -7.82 11.42
N LYS A 243 20.27 -7.27 11.94
CA LYS A 243 18.93 -7.79 11.71
C LYS A 243 18.27 -7.04 10.55
N PHE A 244 17.66 -7.79 9.65
CA PHE A 244 16.86 -7.30 8.54
C PHE A 244 15.45 -7.84 8.69
N LYS A 245 14.44 -6.98 8.55
CA LYS A 245 13.06 -7.46 8.54
C LYS A 245 12.70 -7.93 7.13
N MET A 246 12.06 -9.08 7.02
CA MET A 246 11.63 -9.65 5.74
C MET A 246 10.73 -8.67 4.97
N GLU A 247 9.83 -7.98 5.67
CA GLU A 247 8.94 -6.96 5.10
C GLU A 247 9.68 -5.77 4.46
N GLY A 248 10.93 -5.53 4.84
CA GLY A 248 11.76 -4.46 4.30
C GLY A 248 12.56 -4.86 3.07
N ILE A 249 12.57 -6.14 2.67
CA ILE A 249 13.31 -6.64 1.52
C ILE A 249 12.39 -6.58 0.30
N LEU A 250 12.80 -5.83 -0.72
CA LEU A 250 12.06 -5.69 -1.97
C LEU A 250 12.49 -6.70 -3.02
N ALA A 251 13.78 -7.03 -3.04
CA ALA A 251 14.38 -7.98 -3.97
C ALA A 251 15.59 -8.66 -3.31
N ALA A 252 15.87 -9.89 -3.75
CA ALA A 252 17.06 -10.63 -3.38
C ALA A 252 17.69 -11.27 -4.63
N GLU A 253 18.98 -11.05 -4.82
CA GLU A 253 19.77 -11.51 -5.95
C GLU A 253 20.92 -12.40 -5.42
N PRO A 254 20.82 -13.73 -5.56
CA PRO A 254 21.93 -14.61 -5.25
C PRO A 254 23.11 -14.35 -6.18
N ILE A 255 24.31 -14.40 -5.62
CA ILE A 255 25.56 -14.28 -6.39
C ILE A 255 26.40 -15.54 -6.25
N ASN A 256 27.32 -15.76 -7.18
CA ASN A 256 28.22 -16.92 -7.17
C ASN A 256 29.37 -16.76 -6.16
N GLU A 257 29.02 -16.46 -4.90
CA GLU A 257 29.93 -16.36 -3.77
C GLU A 257 29.31 -17.11 -2.58
N PHE A 258 30.10 -17.90 -1.88
CA PHE A 258 29.67 -18.72 -0.75
C PHE A 258 30.49 -18.37 0.50
N TYR A 259 29.88 -18.48 1.67
CA TYR A 259 30.53 -18.16 2.95
C TYR A 259 30.45 -19.34 3.91
N LYS A 260 31.39 -19.37 4.87
CA LYS A 260 31.36 -20.34 5.97
C LYS A 260 30.60 -19.74 7.15
N ALA A 261 29.82 -20.57 7.83
CA ALA A 261 29.26 -20.19 9.12
C ALA A 261 30.39 -20.13 10.17
N PRO A 262 30.41 -19.11 11.05
CA PRO A 262 31.23 -19.15 12.27
C PRO A 262 30.95 -20.44 13.05
N GLN A 263 32.01 -21.09 13.58
CA GLN A 263 31.92 -22.39 14.26
C GLN A 263 30.96 -22.38 15.46
N ASP A 264 30.77 -21.22 16.07
CA ASP A 264 29.94 -20.91 17.24
C ASP A 264 28.43 -20.79 16.94
N LEU A 265 28.02 -20.65 15.67
CA LEU A 265 26.61 -20.60 15.26
C LEU A 265 26.00 -21.99 14.94
N GLN A 266 26.82 -23.05 14.89
CA GLN A 266 26.34 -24.43 14.68
C GLN A 266 25.68 -25.03 15.93
N ALA A 267 25.93 -24.49 17.12
CA ALA A 267 25.43 -25.04 18.39
C ALA A 267 24.02 -24.56 18.79
N SER A 268 23.45 -23.56 18.10
CA SER A 268 22.14 -22.97 18.45
C SER A 268 21.06 -23.18 17.38
N LEU A 269 21.29 -24.09 16.42
CA LEU A 269 20.37 -24.40 15.31
C LEU A 269 19.87 -25.85 15.32
N PHE A 270 20.03 -26.55 16.45
CA PHE A 270 19.38 -27.83 16.76
C PHE A 270 18.67 -27.73 18.10
#